data_AF-A0A7S3LZS7-F1
#
_entry.id   AF-A0A7S3LZS7-F1
#
_cell.length_a   1.000
_cell.length_b   1.000
_cell.length_c   1.000
_cell.angle_alpha   90.00
_cell.angle_beta   90.00
_cell.angle_gamma   90.00
#
_symmetry.space_group_name_H-M   'P 1'
#
loop_
_entity.id
_entity.type
_entity.pdbx_description
1 polymer ?
#
loop_
_entity_poly.entity_id
_entity_poly.type
_entity_poly.pdbx_seq_one_letter_code
_entity_poly.pdbx_strand_id
1 'polypeptide(L)'
;ASVPSGASTGIHEAVELRDGGKRYLGKGVLKAVANVNGPLAKRVLGLDVTKQSEIDQAMIELDGTPNKANMGANAILGVSLAVAKAGAAAKKVPLYRHFADLAENTE
;
A
#
# COMPACT_ATOMS: atom_id res chain seq x y z
N ALA A 1 3.24 -3.52 -7.70
CA ALA A 1 3.50 -2.08 -7.89
C ALA A 1 4.82 -1.73 -7.20
N SER A 2 5.35 -0.50 -7.37
CA SER A 2 6.51 0.00 -6.63
C SER A 2 6.12 1.29 -5.92
N VAL A 3 6.74 1.57 -4.78
CA VAL A 3 6.47 2.77 -3.98
C VAL A 3 7.64 3.74 -4.09
N PRO A 4 7.41 5.01 -4.46
CA PRO A 4 8.46 6.03 -4.45
C PRO A 4 8.87 6.40 -3.02
N SER A 5 10.02 7.06 -2.88
CA SER A 5 10.52 7.58 -1.61
C SER A 5 10.97 9.03 -1.78
N GLY A 6 10.53 9.90 -0.88
CA GLY A 6 10.88 11.32 -0.86
C GLY A 6 12.20 11.60 -0.15
N ALA A 7 12.93 12.62 -0.58
CA ALA A 7 14.14 13.08 0.10
C ALA A 7 13.83 14.07 1.25
N SER A 8 12.74 14.82 1.14
CA SER A 8 12.26 15.80 2.12
C SER A 8 10.98 15.28 2.76
N THR A 9 11.12 14.42 3.78
CA THR A 9 9.97 13.86 4.51
C THR A 9 9.43 14.91 5.48
N GLY A 10 8.23 15.43 5.23
CA GLY A 10 7.53 16.28 6.18
C GLY A 10 7.18 15.55 7.47
N ILE A 11 7.17 16.25 8.61
CA ILE A 11 6.91 15.66 9.94
C ILE A 11 5.51 15.03 10.09
N HIS A 12 4.60 15.34 9.17
CA HIS A 12 3.22 14.83 9.15
C HIS A 12 2.99 13.75 8.08
N GLU A 13 4.03 13.36 7.33
CA GLU A 13 3.91 12.27 6.36
C GLU A 13 3.70 10.92 7.06
N ALA A 14 3.02 10.01 6.37
CA ALA A 14 2.92 8.63 6.83
C ALA A 14 4.31 7.97 6.84
N VAL A 15 4.52 7.05 7.77
CA VAL A 15 5.86 6.52 8.06
C VAL A 15 6.35 5.61 6.95
N GLU A 16 7.45 6.01 6.30
CA GLU A 16 8.23 5.09 5.47
C GLU A 16 9.09 4.19 6.36
N LEU A 17 8.75 2.90 6.44
CA LEU A 17 9.46 1.96 7.31
C LEU A 17 10.80 1.54 6.70
N ARG A 18 11.89 1.89 7.37
CA ARG A 18 13.26 1.51 7.03
C ARG A 18 13.83 0.50 8.04
N ASP A 19 14.75 -0.34 7.57
CA ASP A 19 15.39 -1.37 8.38
C ASP A 19 16.29 -0.77 9.48
N GLY A 20 16.96 0.34 9.16
CA GLY A 20 18.10 0.84 9.91
C GLY A 20 19.34 -0.04 9.71
N GLY A 21 20.36 0.15 10.56
CA GLY A 21 21.58 -0.65 10.53
C GLY A 21 22.51 -0.37 9.35
N LYS A 22 23.38 -1.33 9.02
CA LYS A 22 24.47 -1.15 8.03
C LYS A 22 24.04 -1.30 6.57
N ARG A 23 23.03 -2.13 6.30
CA ARG A 23 22.61 -2.46 4.92
C ARG A 23 22.01 -1.23 4.24
N TYR A 24 22.55 -0.89 3.06
CA TYR A 24 22.18 0.31 2.31
C TYR A 24 22.20 1.60 3.15
N LEU A 25 23.17 1.74 4.06
CA LEU A 25 23.28 2.91 4.94
C LEU A 25 22.01 3.14 5.78
N GLY A 26 21.39 2.05 6.22
CA GLY A 26 20.15 2.05 7.00
C GLY A 26 18.86 2.15 6.17
N LYS A 27 18.98 2.31 4.85
CA LYS A 27 17.83 2.52 3.93
C LYS A 27 17.21 1.21 3.42
N GLY A 28 17.60 0.07 3.97
CA GLY A 28 16.90 -1.20 3.69
C GLY A 28 15.41 -1.12 4.03
N VAL A 29 14.60 -1.99 3.43
CA VAL A 29 13.14 -2.05 3.62
C VAL A 29 12.63 -3.49 3.80
N LEU A 30 13.50 -4.42 4.23
CA LEU A 30 13.13 -5.82 4.43
C LEU A 30 12.03 -5.99 5.48
N LYS A 31 11.95 -5.11 6.50
CA LYS A 31 10.84 -5.10 7.46
C LYS A 31 9.51 -4.80 6.77
N ALA A 32 9.45 -3.78 5.93
CA ALA A 32 8.26 -3.45 5.15
C ALA A 32 7.87 -4.58 4.19
N VAL A 33 8.85 -5.20 3.52
CA VAL A 33 8.63 -6.37 2.65
C VAL A 33 8.08 -7.57 3.44
N ALA A 34 8.61 -7.81 4.64
CA ALA A 34 8.10 -8.87 5.52
C ALA A 34 6.66 -8.60 5.97
N ASN A 35 6.31 -7.34 6.24
CA ASN A 35 4.94 -6.93 6.54
C ASN A 35 3.99 -7.21 5.36
N VAL A 36 4.42 -6.94 4.13
CA VAL A 36 3.67 -7.30 2.91
C VAL A 36 3.44 -8.81 2.83
N ASN A 37 4.51 -9.59 2.88
CA ASN A 37 4.44 -11.05 2.67
C ASN A 37 3.82 -11.83 3.84
N GLY A 38 3.72 -11.21 5.02
CA GLY A 38 3.17 -11.82 6.22
C GLY A 38 1.79 -11.26 6.58
N PRO A 39 1.71 -10.32 7.54
CA PRO A 39 0.44 -9.84 8.08
C PRO A 39 -0.48 -9.22 7.02
N LEU A 40 0.04 -8.39 6.10
CA LEU A 40 -0.80 -7.77 5.06
C LEU A 40 -1.35 -8.82 4.10
N ALA A 41 -0.51 -9.73 3.59
CA ALA A 41 -0.96 -10.84 2.74
C ALA A 41 -2.09 -11.64 3.40
N LYS A 42 -1.92 -12.05 4.67
CA LYS A 42 -2.96 -12.78 5.42
C LYS A 42 -4.26 -12.00 5.54
N ARG A 43 -4.19 -10.67 5.67
CA ARG A 43 -5.35 -9.80 5.84
C ARG A 43 -6.14 -9.55 4.55
N VAL A 44 -5.46 -9.53 3.41
CA VAL A 44 -6.06 -9.17 2.11
C VAL A 44 -6.40 -10.36 1.22
N LEU A 45 -5.80 -11.53 1.45
CA LEU A 45 -6.11 -12.74 0.68
C LEU A 45 -7.58 -13.14 0.85
N GLY A 46 -8.23 -13.45 -0.26
CA GLY A 46 -9.65 -13.81 -0.32
C GLY A 46 -10.62 -12.64 -0.46
N LEU A 47 -10.14 -11.38 -0.38
CA LEU A 47 -10.96 -10.21 -0.64
C LEU A 47 -11.13 -9.97 -2.15
N ASP A 48 -12.27 -9.38 -2.53
CA ASP A 48 -12.53 -8.98 -3.91
C ASP A 48 -11.64 -7.80 -4.29
N VAL A 49 -10.76 -8.03 -5.26
CA VAL A 49 -9.77 -7.07 -5.75
C VAL A 49 -10.39 -5.80 -6.35
N THR A 50 -11.69 -5.81 -6.69
CA THR A 50 -12.42 -4.64 -7.18
C THR A 50 -12.93 -3.73 -6.06
N LYS A 51 -12.87 -4.18 -4.80
CA LYS A 51 -13.30 -3.46 -3.59
C LYS A 51 -12.11 -2.73 -2.94
N GLN A 52 -11.54 -1.77 -3.66
CA GLN A 52 -10.35 -1.03 -3.24
C GLN A 52 -10.49 -0.43 -1.82
N SER A 53 -11.58 0.27 -1.54
CA SER A 53 -11.79 0.94 -0.25
C SER A 53 -11.86 -0.04 0.92
N GLU A 54 -12.46 -1.22 0.72
CA GLU A 54 -12.52 -2.27 1.75
C GLU A 54 -11.14 -2.85 2.03
N ILE A 55 -10.33 -3.09 0.99
CA ILE A 55 -8.97 -3.60 1.13
C ILE A 55 -8.04 -2.57 1.77
N ASP A 56 -8.14 -1.29 1.39
CA ASP A 56 -7.32 -0.24 1.98
C ASP A 56 -7.66 -0.03 3.46
N GLN A 57 -8.96 0.04 3.78
CA GLN A 57 -9.43 0.16 5.16
C GLN A 57 -9.00 -1.04 6.00
N ALA A 58 -9.07 -2.24 5.46
CA ALA A 58 -8.59 -3.46 6.08
C ALA A 58 -7.11 -3.42 6.47
N MET A 59 -6.25 -2.86 5.61
CA MET A 59 -4.84 -2.70 5.89
C MET A 59 -4.56 -1.58 6.90
N ILE A 60 -5.33 -0.49 6.86
CA ILE A 60 -5.24 0.62 7.83
C ILE A 60 -5.60 0.13 9.23
N GLU A 61 -6.70 -0.63 9.36
CA GLU A 61 -7.12 -1.23 10.63
C GLU A 61 -6.10 -2.22 11.17
N LEU A 62 -5.51 -3.04 10.30
CA LEU A 62 -4.46 -3.99 10.69
C LEU A 62 -3.22 -3.26 11.23
N ASP A 63 -2.84 -2.14 10.64
CA ASP A 63 -1.74 -1.33 11.14
C ASP A 63 -2.06 -0.69 12.49
N GLY A 64 -3.27 -0.16 12.64
CA GLY A 64 -3.78 0.36 13.91
C GLY A 64 -3.16 1.69 14.36
N THR A 65 -2.33 2.33 13.54
CA THR A 65 -1.74 3.65 13.84
C THR A 65 -2.20 4.72 12.85
N PRO A 66 -2.33 5.99 13.29
CA PRO A 66 -2.80 7.06 12.41
C PRO A 66 -1.83 7.34 11.25
N ASN A 67 -0.54 7.07 11.43
CA ASN A 67 0.52 7.37 10.48
C ASN A 67 1.14 6.12 9.82
N LYS A 68 0.51 4.94 9.96
CA LYS A 68 0.95 3.70 9.31
C LYS A 68 2.34 3.20 9.77
N ALA A 69 2.70 3.47 11.02
CA ALA A 69 4.03 3.20 11.57
C ALA A 69 4.32 1.72 11.81
N ASN A 70 3.30 0.90 12.09
CA ASN A 70 3.50 -0.51 12.43
C ASN A 70 3.81 -1.37 11.20
N MET A 71 3.05 -1.17 10.13
CA MET A 71 3.20 -1.90 8.87
C MET A 71 4.15 -1.17 7.91
N GLY A 72 4.23 0.15 8.01
CA GLY A 72 4.91 1.03 7.07
C GLY A 72 3.99 1.47 5.94
N ALA A 73 3.91 2.77 5.70
CA ALA A 73 3.14 3.35 4.61
C ALA A 73 3.62 2.83 3.25
N ASN A 74 4.92 2.56 3.11
CA ASN A 74 5.52 1.93 1.93
C ASN A 74 5.07 0.47 1.72
N ALA A 75 4.77 -0.28 2.78
CA ALA A 75 4.18 -1.62 2.66
C ALA A 75 2.71 -1.53 2.22
N ILE A 76 1.91 -0.73 2.94
CA ILE A 76 0.47 -0.57 2.67
C ILE A 76 0.23 -0.02 1.26
N LEU A 77 0.91 1.06 0.88
CA LEU A 77 0.73 1.67 -0.44
C LEU A 77 1.17 0.73 -1.57
N GLY A 78 2.20 -0.09 -1.34
CA GLY A 78 2.66 -1.07 -2.31
C GLY A 78 1.61 -2.13 -2.64
N VAL A 79 0.90 -2.61 -1.62
CA VAL A 79 -0.24 -3.53 -1.78
C VAL A 79 -1.43 -2.81 -2.40
N SER A 80 -1.81 -1.63 -1.87
CA SER A 80 -2.93 -0.82 -2.36
C SER A 80 -2.86 -0.55 -3.87
N LEU A 81 -1.71 -0.11 -4.38
CA LEU A 81 -1.51 0.15 -5.81
C LEU A 81 -1.44 -1.14 -6.64
N ALA A 82 -1.01 -2.27 -6.06
CA ALA A 82 -1.03 -3.55 -6.74
C ALA A 82 -2.46 -4.08 -6.89
N VAL A 83 -3.29 -3.89 -5.85
CA VAL A 83 -4.73 -4.20 -5.86
C VAL A 83 -5.44 -3.38 -6.92
N ALA A 84 -5.24 -2.06 -6.98
CA ALA A 84 -5.85 -1.22 -8.02
C ALA A 84 -5.51 -1.68 -9.44
N LYS A 85 -4.25 -2.07 -9.68
CA LYS A 85 -3.82 -2.64 -10.98
C LYS A 85 -4.51 -3.95 -11.29
N ALA A 86 -4.64 -4.83 -10.30
CA ALA A 86 -5.32 -6.11 -10.47
C ALA A 86 -6.84 -5.94 -10.62
N GLY A 87 -7.47 -4.97 -9.93
CA GLY A 87 -8.87 -4.59 -10.07
C GLY A 87 -9.19 -4.06 -11.46
N ALA A 88 -8.34 -3.19 -12.01
CA ALA A 88 -8.44 -2.73 -13.38
C ALA A 88 -8.36 -3.89 -14.38
N ALA A 89 -7.40 -4.81 -14.18
CA ALA A 89 -7.24 -5.99 -15.03
C ALA A 89 -8.44 -6.95 -14.94
N ALA A 90 -8.99 -7.17 -13.75
CA ALA A 90 -10.19 -7.99 -13.53
C ALA A 90 -11.42 -7.40 -14.23
N LYS A 91 -11.58 -6.08 -14.20
CA LYS A 91 -12.62 -5.34 -14.93
C LYS A 91 -12.34 -5.19 -16.43
N LYS A 92 -11.15 -5.59 -16.91
CA LYS A 92 -10.69 -5.41 -18.30
C LYS A 92 -10.72 -3.94 -18.77
N VAL A 93 -10.42 -3.02 -17.86
CA VAL A 93 -10.31 -1.58 -18.17
C VAL A 93 -8.89 -1.09 -17.93
N PRO A 94 -8.45 -0.03 -18.63
CA PRO A 94 -7.22 0.65 -18.27
C PRO A 94 -7.23 1.18 -16.84
N LEU A 95 -6.07 1.27 -16.19
CA LEU A 95 -5.95 1.69 -14.80
C LEU A 95 -6.54 3.09 -14.53
N TYR A 96 -6.38 4.04 -15.46
CA TYR A 96 -6.93 5.39 -15.30
C TYR A 96 -8.47 5.36 -15.20
N ARG A 97 -9.14 4.50 -15.97
CA ARG A 97 -10.60 4.35 -15.94
C ARG A 97 -11.04 3.66 -14.66
N HIS A 98 -10.28 2.67 -14.19
CA HIS A 98 -10.53 2.06 -12.89
C HIS A 98 -10.47 3.08 -11.74
N PHE A 99 -9.50 4.00 -11.77
CA PHE A 99 -9.43 5.09 -10.79
C PHE A 99 -10.56 6.11 -10.94
N ALA A 100 -10.99 6.42 -12.17
CA ALA A 100 -12.17 7.26 -12.38
C ALA A 100 -13.42 6.63 -11.75
N ASP A 101 -13.66 5.33 -11.97
CA ASP A 101 -14.77 4.59 -11.33
C ASP A 101 -14.69 4.66 -9.80
N LEU A 102 -13.49 4.48 -9.22
CA LEU A 102 -13.28 4.53 -7.77
C LEU A 102 -13.48 5.94 -7.19
N ALA A 103 -13.23 6.98 -7.98
CA ALA A 103 -13.45 8.37 -7.62
C ALA A 103 -14.90 8.83 -7.90
N GLU A 104 -15.78 7.91 -8.31
CA GLU A 104 -17.16 8.19 -8.73
C GLU A 104 -17.24 9.22 -9.88
N ASN A 105 -16.17 9.31 -10.68
CA ASN A 105 -16.12 10.18 -11.85
C ASN A 105 -16.61 9.41 -13.07
N THR A 106 -17.86 9.65 -13.47
CA THR A 106 -18.56 8.96 -14.55
C THR A 106 -18.49 9.68 -15.90
N GLU A 107 -17.79 10.83 -15.97
CA GLU A 107 -17.60 11.64 -17.18
C GLU A 107 -16.33 11.27 -17.98
#